data_AF-A0A511RKB6-F1
#
_entry.id   AF-A0A511RKB6-F1
#
_cell.length_a   1.000
_cell.length_b   1.000
_cell.length_c   1.000
_cell.angle_alpha   90.00
_cell.angle_beta   90.00
_cell.angle_gamma   90.00
#
_symmetry.space_group_name_H-M   'P 1'
#
loop_
_entity.id
_entity.type
_entity.pdbx_description
1 polymer ?
#
loop_
_entity_poly.entity_id
_entity_poly.type
_entity_poly.pdbx_seq_one_letter_code
_entity_poly.pdbx_strand_id
1 'polypeptide(L)' 'MTGEGYRTGGGFRPYRRNVAFFAEAREVPIRPLLESLEFIRDVRRWGYAFRFGYLKIGRGDLGRTARTMLGAHPSL' A
#
# COMPACT_ATOMS: atom_id res chain seq x y z
N MET A 1 -6.61 -21.65 -9.66
CA MET A 1 -5.99 -22.05 -8.37
C MET A 1 -6.87 -21.47 -7.26
N THR A 2 -7.74 -22.32 -6.72
CA THR A 2 -8.80 -21.97 -5.76
C THR A 2 -8.19 -21.74 -4.38
N GLY A 3 -8.36 -20.54 -3.83
CA GLY A 3 -7.90 -20.19 -2.49
C GLY A 3 -8.79 -20.82 -1.42
N GLU A 4 -8.46 -22.02 -0.97
CA GLU A 4 -8.96 -22.53 0.30
C GLU A 4 -8.13 -21.93 1.44
N GLY A 5 -8.55 -20.74 1.90
CA GLY A 5 -7.88 -20.01 2.97
C GLY A 5 -8.83 -19.76 4.14
N TYR A 6 -8.49 -20.36 5.29
CA TYR A 6 -8.92 -20.06 6.66
C TYR A 6 -10.45 -20.08 6.95
N ARG A 7 -11.02 -21.26 7.20
CA ARG A 7 -12.22 -21.36 8.06
C ARG A 7 -11.78 -21.15 9.51
N THR A 8 -11.86 -19.92 10.02
CA THR A 8 -11.83 -19.68 11.46
C THR A 8 -13.14 -20.21 12.05
N GLY A 9 -13.06 -21.21 12.94
CA GLY A 9 -14.23 -21.76 13.62
C GLY A 9 -15.08 -20.64 14.25
N GLY A 10 -16.41 -20.75 14.13
CA GLY A 10 -17.38 -19.80 14.72
C GLY A 10 -18.11 -18.88 13.74
N GLY A 11 -18.01 -19.08 12.42
CA GLY A 11 -18.80 -18.31 11.44
C GLY A 11 -18.27 -16.91 11.11
N PHE A 12 -17.12 -16.51 11.67
CA PHE A 12 -16.43 -15.29 11.29
C PHE A 12 -15.94 -15.36 9.84
N ARG A 13 -16.30 -14.36 9.02
CA ARG A 13 -15.85 -14.21 7.64
C ARG A 13 -15.24 -12.81 7.50
N PRO A 14 -13.90 -12.65 7.52
CA PRO A 14 -13.29 -11.34 7.40
C PRO A 14 -13.57 -10.75 6.02
N TYR A 15 -13.87 -9.46 5.99
CA TYR A 15 -14.02 -8.72 4.76
C TYR A 15 -12.72 -8.76 3.95
N ARG A 16 -12.82 -9.14 2.68
CA ARG A 16 -11.71 -9.19 1.73
C ARG A 16 -12.13 -8.49 0.44
N ARG A 17 -11.19 -7.79 -0.18
CA ARG A 17 -11.37 -7.16 -1.49
C ARG A 17 -10.40 -7.80 -2.48
N ASN A 18 -10.91 -8.18 -3.64
CA ASN A 18 -10.06 -8.61 -4.74
C ASN A 18 -9.27 -7.41 -5.26
N VAL A 19 -7.96 -7.58 -5.43
CA VAL A 19 -7.05 -6.57 -5.97
C VAL A 19 -6.24 -7.19 -7.11
N ALA A 20 -5.97 -6.39 -8.13
CA ALA A 20 -4.99 -6.71 -9.15
C ALA A 20 -3.70 -5.95 -8.86
N PHE A 21 -2.55 -6.60 -9.03
CA PHE A 21 -1.24 -5.99 -8.89
C PHE A 21 -0.69 -5.63 -10.26
N PHE A 22 0.07 -4.54 -10.34
CA PHE A 22 0.87 -4.22 -11.52
C PHE A 22 2.03 -5.22 -11.62
N ALA A 23 2.17 -5.88 -12.77
CA ALA A 23 3.17 -6.93 -12.95
C ALA A 23 4.61 -6.38 -12.97
N GLU A 24 4.75 -5.11 -13.34
CA GLU A 24 6.01 -4.39 -13.49
C GLU A 24 6.49 -3.76 -12.18
N ALA A 25 5.66 -3.75 -11.14
CA ALA A 25 5.99 -3.14 -9.86
C ALA A 25 7.15 -3.85 -9.18
N ARG A 26 8.11 -3.06 -8.69
CA ARG A 26 9.27 -3.55 -7.96
C ARG A 26 9.23 -3.06 -6.52
N GLU A 27 9.87 -3.82 -5.64
CA GLU A 27 10.13 -3.37 -4.28
C GLU A 27 11.09 -2.17 -4.30
N VAL A 28 10.75 -1.15 -3.53
CA VAL A 28 11.55 0.07 -3.39
C VAL A 28 11.69 0.42 -1.91
N PRO A 29 12.87 0.88 -1.46
CA PRO A 29 13.02 1.36 -0.10
C PRO A 29 12.07 2.54 0.16
N ILE A 30 11.34 2.52 1.27
CA ILE A 30 10.45 3.63 1.63
C ILE A 30 11.22 4.86 2.13
N ARG A 31 12.42 4.67 2.69
CA ARG A 31 13.21 5.73 3.35
C ARG A 31 13.43 6.97 2.47
N PRO A 32 13.83 6.85 1.18
CA PRO A 32 14.01 8.02 0.31
C PRO A 32 12.71 8.76 -0.02
N LEU A 33 11.55 8.16 0.18
CA LEU A 33 10.25 8.75 -0.13
C LEU A 33 9.66 9.53 1.04
N LEU A 34 10.11 9.28 2.28
CA LEU A 34 9.45 9.75 3.50
C LEU A 34 9.21 11.27 3.54
N GLU A 35 10.19 12.06 3.09
CA GLU A 35 10.09 13.53 3.08
C GLU A 35 9.14 14.07 2.00
N SER A 36 8.87 13.28 0.96
CA SER A 36 8.03 13.66 -0.17
C SER A 36 6.56 13.22 -0.04
N LEU A 37 6.25 12.35 0.92
CA LEU A 37 4.91 11.79 1.10
C LEU A 37 4.09 12.68 2.05
N GLU A 38 3.01 13.28 1.55
CA GLU A 38 2.16 14.23 2.28
C GLU A 38 1.47 13.59 3.49
N PHE A 39 1.13 12.29 3.41
CA PHE A 39 0.56 11.58 4.55
C PHE A 39 1.56 11.35 5.71
N ILE A 40 2.87 11.53 5.48
CA ILE A 40 3.90 11.44 6.53
C ILE A 40 4.06 12.80 7.19
N ARG A 41 3.46 12.95 8.38
CA ARG A 41 3.51 14.21 9.15
C ARG A 41 4.76 14.39 10.00
N ASP A 42 5.42 13.29 10.37
CA ASP A 42 6.66 13.28 11.15
C ASP A 42 7.55 12.15 10.63
N VAL A 43 8.62 12.52 9.93
CA VAL A 43 9.59 11.58 9.34
C VAL A 43 10.30 10.76 10.42
N ARG A 44 10.44 11.23 11.66
CA ARG A 44 11.06 10.44 12.75
C ARG A 44 10.11 9.38 13.29
N ARG A 45 8.81 9.59 13.16
CA ARG A 45 7.73 8.70 13.62
C ARG A 45 6.88 8.17 12.46
N TRP A 46 7.48 8.03 11.28
CA TRP A 46 6.80 7.70 10.03
C TRP A 46 6.01 6.38 10.08
N GLY A 47 6.50 5.39 10.86
CA GLY A 47 5.81 4.12 11.06
C GLY A 47 4.40 4.26 11.66
N TYR A 48 4.13 5.36 12.38
CA TYR A 48 2.82 5.62 12.98
C TYR A 48 1.70 5.75 11.94
N ALA A 49 2.02 6.22 10.73
CA ALA A 49 1.04 6.33 9.64
C ALA A 49 0.48 4.96 9.20
N PHE A 50 1.23 3.86 9.43
CA PHE A 50 0.90 2.52 8.95
C PHE A 50 0.24 1.62 10.01
N ARG A 51 0.06 2.11 11.24
CA ARG A 51 -0.35 1.28 12.40
C ARG A 51 -1.73 0.63 12.28
N PHE A 52 -2.58 1.11 11.38
CA PHE A 52 -3.98 0.69 11.25
C PHE A 52 -4.24 -0.27 10.08
N GLY A 53 -3.20 -0.71 9.36
CA GLY A 53 -3.30 -1.69 8.26
C GLY A 53 -3.96 -1.17 6.98
N TYR A 54 -4.82 -0.16 7.06
CA TYR A 54 -5.42 0.54 5.92
C TYR A 54 -5.23 2.05 6.08
N LEU A 55 -4.78 2.71 5.01
CA LEU A 55 -4.51 4.13 4.97
C LEU A 55 -5.04 4.72 3.66
N LYS A 56 -5.88 5.75 3.77
CA LYS A 56 -6.24 6.59 2.63
C LYS A 56 -5.12 7.61 2.40
N ILE A 57 -4.58 7.66 1.18
CA ILE A 57 -3.55 8.62 0.76
C ILE A 57 -4.08 9.54 -0.34
N GLY A 58 -3.42 10.68 -0.52
CA GLY A 58 -3.73 11.62 -1.61
C GLY A 58 -3.32 11.08 -2.98
N ARG A 59 -3.86 11.68 -4.06
CA ARG A 59 -3.49 11.33 -5.44
C ARG A 59 -2.01 11.63 -5.73
N GLY A 60 -1.45 12.69 -5.14
CA GLY A 60 -0.03 13.02 -5.26
C GLY A 60 0.89 11.95 -4.69
N ASP A 61 0.58 11.48 -3.47
CA ASP A 61 1.32 10.38 -2.83
C ASP A 61 1.23 9.08 -3.63
N LEU A 62 0.02 8.74 -4.10
CA LEU A 62 -0.17 7.57 -4.96
C LEU A 62 0.68 7.66 -6.22
N GLY A 63 0.70 8.83 -6.88
CA GLY A 63 1.49 9.06 -8.08
C GLY A 63 3.01 8.97 -7.83
N ARG A 64 3.49 9.50 -6.71
CA ARG A 64 4.91 9.40 -6.30
C ARG A 64 5.30 7.95 -6.04
N THR A 65 4.56 7.24 -5.19
CA THR A 65 4.84 5.83 -4.88
C THR A 65 4.79 4.97 -6.14
N ALA A 66 3.77 5.14 -6.98
CA ALA A 66 3.63 4.33 -8.18
C ALA A 66 4.74 4.63 -9.20
N ARG A 67 5.14 5.89 -9.39
CA ARG A 67 6.27 6.24 -10.25
C ARG A 67 7.56 5.57 -9.80
N THR A 68 7.84 5.57 -8.50
CA THR A 68 9.04 4.93 -7.95
C THR A 68 9.00 3.42 -8.13
N MET A 69 7.85 2.77 -7.87
CA MET A 69 7.71 1.32 -7.98
C MET A 69 7.68 0.80 -9.42
N LEU A 70 7.09 1.56 -10.35
CA LEU A 70 6.91 1.16 -11.75
C LEU A 70 7.98 1.71 -12.69
N GLY A 71 8.77 2.70 -12.24
CA GLY A 71 9.71 3.43 -13.10
C GLY A 71 9.06 4.35 -14.14
N ALA A 72 7.72 4.42 -14.17
CA ALA A 72 6.94 5.25 -15.08
C ALA A 72 5.67 5.78 -14.39
N HIS A 73 5.09 6.87 -14.90
CA HIS A 73 3.81 7.35 -14.39
C HIS A 73 2.69 6.41 -14.89
N PRO A 74 1.98 5.69 -14.01
CA PRO A 74 0.86 4.89 -14.45
C PRO A 74 -0.25 5.80 -15.00
N SER A 75 -0.88 5.38 -16.09
CA SER A 75 -2.14 5.98 -16.52
C SER A 75 -3.22 5.42 -15.60
N LEU A 76 -3.52 6.14 -14.50
CA LEU A 76 -4.54 5.81 -13.51
C LEU A 76 -5.89 6.46 -13.85
#